data_AF-M6S088-F1
#
_entry.id   AF-M6S088-F1
#
_cell.length_a   1.000
_cell.length_b   1.000
_cell.length_c   1.000
_cell.angle_alpha   90.00
_cell.angle_beta   90.00
_cell.angle_gamma   90.00
#
_symmetry.space_group_name_H-M   'P 1'
#
loop_
_entity.id
_entity.type
_entity.pdbx_description
1 polymer ?
#
loop_
_entity_poly.entity_id
_entity_poly.type
_entity_poly.pdbx_seq_one_letter_code
_entity_poly.pdbx_strand_id
1 'polypeptide(L)'
;MLAELQEYHSHGPLQGGGYFFNTAPDTDPFDSFRQRYPELDTMLTDAATAYGPAYNTTRLLTLVSAMTMMPQYEWTPSREFTTRSDMHSHIRSLIDSPPGSIWLGLMQRRESDETLRWHALPILRTSQGLIVIQTRVSTMSFELYRLYLTPSTSIVQIINDYLEEADRTLTVLVTIQLEQAYQNLFDFMVSNMNCTGEGENRRGSGGYPTSATVNQCSGGRCALPNW
;
A
#
# COMPACT_ATOMS: atom_id res chain seq x y z
N MET A 1 -1.01 5.17 4.99
CA MET A 1 -2.21 4.33 5.22
C MET A 1 -1.92 2.83 5.13
N LEU A 2 -1.63 2.21 3.98
CA LEU A 2 -1.41 0.74 3.94
C LEU A 2 -0.28 0.27 4.87
N ALA A 3 0.85 0.98 4.91
CA ALA A 3 1.94 0.69 5.85
C ALA A 3 1.51 0.84 7.32
N GLU A 4 0.64 1.80 7.64
CA GLU A 4 0.14 2.00 9.00
C GLU A 4 -0.82 0.88 9.41
N LEU A 5 -1.66 0.41 8.47
CA LEU A 5 -2.49 -0.77 8.70
C LEU A 5 -1.62 -2.00 8.95
N GLN A 6 -0.52 -2.18 8.22
CA GLN A 6 0.38 -3.30 8.46
C GLN A 6 1.14 -3.20 9.78
N GLU A 7 1.75 -2.05 10.07
CA GLU A 7 2.60 -1.86 11.25
C GLU A 7 1.80 -1.74 12.55
N TYR A 8 0.65 -1.06 12.50
CA TYR A 8 -0.08 -0.64 13.70
C TYR A 8 -1.48 -1.26 13.82
N HIS A 9 -1.81 -2.34 13.09
CA HIS A 9 -3.13 -3.00 13.15
C HIS A 9 -3.61 -3.36 14.57
N SER A 10 -2.67 -3.63 15.49
CA SER A 10 -2.93 -4.00 16.88
C SER A 10 -2.90 -2.83 17.87
N HIS A 11 -2.61 -1.61 17.40
CA HIS A 11 -2.43 -0.42 18.23
C HIS A 11 -3.61 0.55 18.09
N GLY A 12 -3.78 1.42 19.08
CA GLY A 12 -4.71 2.54 18.98
C GLY A 12 -4.25 3.57 17.94
N PRO A 13 -5.09 4.58 17.60
CA PRO A 13 -4.71 5.64 16.68
C PRO A 13 -3.39 6.31 17.09
N LEU A 14 -2.52 6.55 16.10
CA LEU A 14 -1.25 7.24 16.32
C LEU A 14 -1.53 8.62 16.93
N GLN A 15 -0.79 8.95 17.99
CA GLN A 15 -0.92 10.23 18.70
C GLN A 15 -0.13 11.37 18.03
N GLY A 16 0.67 11.03 17.01
CA GLY A 16 1.44 11.99 16.23
C GLY A 16 2.28 11.29 15.18
N GLY A 17 2.51 11.98 14.06
CA GLY A 17 3.21 11.42 12.93
C GLY A 17 2.41 10.34 12.19
N GLY A 18 3.06 9.75 11.20
CA GLY A 18 2.58 8.64 10.40
C GLY A 18 3.79 7.89 9.85
N TYR A 19 3.55 6.70 9.29
CA TYR A 19 4.65 5.78 8.92
C TYR A 19 5.65 6.45 7.96
N PHE A 20 5.14 7.08 6.89
CA PHE A 20 5.98 7.75 5.88
C PHE A 20 6.03 9.27 6.02
N PHE A 21 5.04 9.88 6.65
CA PHE A 21 4.87 11.32 6.68
C PHE A 21 4.22 11.75 7.98
N ASN A 22 4.35 13.03 8.33
CA ASN A 22 3.63 13.59 9.45
C ASN A 22 2.14 13.70 9.14
N THR A 23 1.31 13.25 10.07
CA THR A 23 -0.12 13.51 10.05
C THR A 23 -0.37 14.91 10.62
N ALA A 24 -0.94 15.79 9.80
CA ALA A 24 -1.34 17.13 10.22
C ALA A 24 -2.56 17.58 9.40
N PRO A 25 -3.53 18.29 10.00
CA PRO A 25 -4.62 18.91 9.26
C PRO A 25 -4.11 19.86 8.18
N ASP A 26 -4.81 19.90 7.04
CA ASP A 26 -4.58 20.88 5.94
C ASP A 26 -3.13 21.01 5.46
N THR A 27 -2.34 19.95 5.64
CA THR A 27 -0.91 19.91 5.31
C THR A 27 -0.68 18.86 4.25
N ASP A 28 0.13 19.19 3.23
CA ASP A 28 0.53 18.23 2.23
C ASP A 28 1.45 17.16 2.88
N PRO A 29 1.03 15.87 2.93
CA PRO A 29 1.87 14.83 3.51
C PRO A 29 3.20 14.67 2.76
N PHE A 30 3.25 15.01 1.47
CA PHE A 30 4.45 14.87 0.65
C PHE A 30 5.58 15.82 1.05
N ASP A 31 5.30 16.96 1.69
CA ASP A 31 6.35 17.85 2.17
C ASP A 31 7.19 17.17 3.25
N SER A 32 6.53 16.57 4.24
CA SER A 32 7.23 15.84 5.31
C SER A 32 7.82 14.51 4.84
N PHE A 33 7.18 13.84 3.87
CA PHE A 33 7.71 12.64 3.24
C PHE A 33 9.06 12.94 2.57
N ARG A 34 9.12 13.97 1.72
CA ARG A 34 10.34 14.41 1.02
C ARG A 34 11.47 14.78 1.96
N GLN A 35 11.14 15.40 3.10
CA GLN A 35 12.13 15.75 4.11
C GLN A 35 12.68 14.52 4.86
N ARG A 36 11.85 13.49 5.06
CA ARG A 36 12.22 12.28 5.82
C ARG A 36 12.92 11.23 4.97
N TYR A 37 12.49 11.08 3.71
CA TYR A 37 12.90 10.00 2.81
C TYR A 37 13.21 10.54 1.40
N PRO A 38 14.22 11.43 1.26
CA PRO A 38 14.51 12.09 -0.03
C PRO A 38 14.92 11.10 -1.14
N GLU A 39 15.59 10.01 -0.81
CA GLU A 39 15.94 8.96 -1.78
C GLU A 39 14.70 8.21 -2.25
N LEU A 40 13.78 7.92 -1.33
CA LEU A 40 12.53 7.23 -1.67
C LEU A 40 11.63 8.10 -2.55
N ASP A 41 11.56 9.41 -2.25
CA ASP A 41 10.87 10.38 -3.11
C ASP A 41 11.47 10.45 -4.52
N THR A 42 12.81 10.42 -4.61
CA THR A 42 13.51 10.37 -5.90
C THR A 42 13.13 9.10 -6.66
N MET A 43 13.13 7.94 -6.01
CA MET A 43 12.73 6.68 -6.65
C MET A 43 11.29 6.70 -7.17
N LEU A 44 10.35 7.29 -6.42
CA LEU A 44 8.97 7.44 -6.88
C LEU A 44 8.84 8.40 -8.05
N THR A 45 9.60 9.51 -8.03
CA THR A 45 9.65 10.48 -9.12
C THR A 45 10.23 9.86 -10.39
N ASP A 46 11.29 9.06 -10.26
CA ASP A 46 11.89 8.32 -11.36
C ASP A 46 10.93 7.27 -11.92
N ALA A 47 10.22 6.53 -11.05
CA ALA A 47 9.18 5.59 -11.47
C ALA A 47 8.05 6.29 -12.23
N ALA A 48 7.59 7.46 -11.74
CA ALA A 48 6.60 8.26 -12.43
C ALA A 48 7.09 8.76 -13.80
N THR A 49 8.37 9.11 -13.92
CA THR A 49 8.97 9.52 -15.19
C THR A 49 9.08 8.36 -16.17
N ALA A 50 9.49 7.19 -15.70
CA ALA A 50 9.66 6.00 -16.53
C ALA A 50 8.34 5.36 -16.96
N TYR A 51 7.32 5.38 -16.09
CA TYR A 51 6.07 4.62 -16.26
C TYR A 51 4.80 5.48 -16.29
N GLY A 52 4.87 6.79 -16.03
CA GLY A 52 3.72 7.71 -16.03
C GLY A 52 3.26 8.31 -17.37
N PRO A 53 4.08 8.44 -18.43
CA PRO A 53 3.67 9.12 -19.66
C PRO A 53 2.54 8.44 -20.45
N ALA A 54 2.18 7.18 -20.16
CA ALA A 54 1.22 6.42 -20.94
C ALA A 54 0.02 5.95 -20.10
N TYR A 55 -1.19 6.10 -20.64
CA TYR A 55 -2.44 5.67 -19.97
C TYR A 55 -2.45 4.17 -19.66
N ASN A 56 -1.81 3.36 -20.51
CA ASN A 56 -1.74 1.90 -20.39
C ASN A 56 -0.72 1.42 -19.34
N THR A 57 0.11 2.30 -18.78
CA THR A 57 1.11 1.94 -17.76
C THR A 57 0.68 2.32 -16.34
N THR A 58 -0.51 2.88 -16.11
CA THR A 58 -1.00 3.26 -14.77
C THR A 58 -0.93 2.12 -13.76
N ARG A 59 -1.31 0.90 -14.18
CA ARG A 59 -1.22 -0.32 -13.36
C ARG A 59 0.22 -0.63 -12.97
N LEU A 60 1.13 -0.54 -13.94
CA LEU A 60 2.56 -0.79 -13.72
C LEU A 60 3.17 0.27 -12.82
N LEU A 61 2.87 1.55 -13.06
CA LEU A 61 3.30 2.66 -12.21
C LEU A 61 2.84 2.46 -10.77
N THR A 62 1.59 2.06 -10.56
CA THR A 62 1.05 1.81 -9.21
C THR A 62 1.77 0.63 -8.57
N LEU A 63 1.96 -0.48 -9.29
CA LEU A 63 2.65 -1.65 -8.77
C LEU A 63 4.09 -1.32 -8.38
N VAL A 64 4.84 -0.65 -9.25
CA VAL A 64 6.21 -0.21 -8.97
C VAL A 64 6.24 0.74 -7.77
N SER A 65 5.33 1.72 -7.71
CA SER A 65 5.24 2.63 -6.56
C SER A 65 4.95 1.89 -5.26
N ALA A 66 4.06 0.90 -5.29
CA ALA A 66 3.71 0.08 -4.13
C ALA A 66 4.90 -0.77 -3.65
N MET A 67 5.61 -1.40 -4.59
CA MET A 67 6.85 -2.16 -4.32
C MET A 67 7.98 -1.26 -3.82
N THR A 68 8.14 -0.05 -4.36
CA THR A 68 9.13 0.93 -3.88
C THR A 68 8.83 1.37 -2.46
N MET A 69 7.56 1.65 -2.13
CA MET A 69 7.16 2.11 -0.80
C MET A 69 7.24 1.01 0.26
N MET A 70 6.83 -0.21 -0.07
CA MET A 70 6.77 -1.33 0.86
C MET A 70 7.44 -2.57 0.25
N PRO A 71 8.77 -2.54 0.05
CA PRO A 71 9.52 -3.57 -0.66
C PRO A 71 9.59 -4.89 0.09
N GLN A 72 9.32 -4.88 1.40
CA GLN A 72 9.30 -6.08 2.21
C GLN A 72 8.03 -6.91 2.02
N TYR A 73 7.05 -6.48 1.22
CA TYR A 73 5.82 -7.22 0.97
C TYR A 73 5.71 -7.66 -0.49
N GLU A 74 5.08 -8.82 -0.69
CA GLU A 74 4.69 -9.25 -2.03
C GLU A 74 3.41 -8.53 -2.47
N TRP A 75 3.38 -8.16 -3.76
CA TRP A 75 2.29 -7.44 -4.38
C TRP A 75 1.78 -8.19 -5.60
N THR A 76 0.59 -8.77 -5.48
CA THR A 76 0.01 -9.61 -6.55
C THR A 76 -1.12 -8.87 -7.26
N PRO A 77 -0.92 -8.40 -8.50
CA PRO A 77 -1.97 -7.77 -9.27
C PRO A 77 -2.98 -8.80 -9.81
N SER A 78 -4.26 -8.46 -9.74
CA SER A 78 -5.31 -9.16 -10.48
C SER A 78 -5.21 -8.85 -11.98
N ARG A 79 -6.01 -9.58 -12.78
CA ARG A 79 -6.37 -9.12 -14.12
C ARG A 79 -7.21 -7.85 -14.06
N GLU A 80 -7.45 -7.25 -15.21
CA GLU A 80 -8.40 -6.16 -15.37
C GLU A 80 -9.82 -6.70 -15.51
N PHE A 81 -10.75 -6.08 -14.79
CA PHE A 81 -12.17 -6.37 -14.86
C PHE A 81 -12.87 -5.18 -15.50
N THR A 82 -13.41 -5.38 -16.70
CA THR A 82 -13.99 -4.32 -17.55
C THR A 82 -15.49 -4.50 -17.79
N THR A 83 -16.06 -5.64 -17.38
CA THR A 83 -17.51 -5.88 -17.46
C THR A 83 -18.13 -5.92 -16.07
N ARG A 84 -19.40 -5.53 -15.97
CA ARG A 84 -20.12 -5.52 -14.69
C ARG A 84 -20.16 -6.90 -14.03
N SER A 85 -20.36 -7.96 -14.81
CA SER A 85 -20.39 -9.34 -14.31
C SER A 85 -19.03 -9.78 -13.74
N ASP A 86 -17.95 -9.40 -14.42
CA ASP A 86 -16.58 -9.67 -13.97
C ASP A 86 -16.26 -8.91 -12.67
N MET A 87 -16.58 -7.62 -12.62
CA MET A 87 -16.39 -6.79 -11.42
C MET A 87 -17.19 -7.35 -10.23
N HIS A 88 -18.44 -7.76 -10.47
CA HIS A 88 -19.28 -8.35 -9.43
C HIS A 88 -18.71 -9.68 -8.90
N SER A 89 -18.19 -10.52 -9.80
CA SER A 89 -17.55 -11.79 -9.42
C SER A 89 -16.26 -11.56 -8.66
N HIS A 90 -15.46 -10.56 -9.05
CA HIS A 90 -14.24 -10.18 -8.35
C HIS A 90 -14.52 -9.61 -6.96
N ILE A 91 -15.49 -8.70 -6.81
CA ILE A 91 -15.84 -8.17 -5.48
C ILE A 91 -16.34 -9.29 -4.57
N ARG A 92 -17.07 -10.29 -5.11
CA ARG A 92 -17.43 -11.48 -4.35
C ARG A 92 -16.19 -12.25 -3.84
N SER A 93 -15.17 -12.45 -4.67
CA SER A 93 -13.94 -13.13 -4.21
C SER A 93 -13.20 -12.34 -3.13
N LEU A 94 -13.22 -11.00 -3.18
CA LEU A 94 -12.69 -10.15 -2.11
C LEU A 94 -13.48 -10.33 -0.79
N ILE A 95 -14.82 -10.43 -0.85
CA ILE A 95 -15.67 -10.71 0.32
C ILE A 95 -15.39 -12.11 0.89
N ASP A 96 -15.16 -13.08 0.02
CA ASP A 96 -14.91 -14.48 0.41
C ASP A 96 -13.46 -14.72 0.87
N SER A 97 -12.58 -13.71 0.73
CA SER A 97 -11.20 -13.78 1.19
C SER A 97 -11.09 -13.73 2.73
N PRO A 98 -9.98 -14.22 3.31
CA PRO A 98 -9.77 -14.20 4.76
C PRO A 98 -9.81 -12.79 5.36
N PRO A 99 -10.41 -12.59 6.54
CA PRO A 99 -10.24 -11.37 7.33
C PRO A 99 -8.75 -11.04 7.52
N GLY A 100 -8.40 -9.76 7.39
CA GLY A 100 -7.04 -9.25 7.38
C GLY A 100 -6.43 -9.10 5.97
N SER A 101 -7.10 -9.58 4.92
CA SER A 101 -6.63 -9.37 3.54
C SER A 101 -6.74 -7.89 3.16
N ILE A 102 -5.71 -7.37 2.50
CA ILE A 102 -5.60 -5.95 2.10
C ILE A 102 -5.27 -5.86 0.62
N TRP A 103 -5.90 -4.92 -0.07
CA TRP A 103 -5.59 -4.61 -1.46
C TRP A 103 -5.42 -3.11 -1.67
N LEU A 104 -4.60 -2.76 -2.65
CA LEU A 104 -4.67 -1.49 -3.34
C LEU A 104 -5.59 -1.67 -4.55
N GLY A 105 -6.80 -1.12 -4.48
CA GLY A 105 -7.73 -1.06 -5.60
C GLY A 105 -7.34 0.06 -6.55
N LEU A 106 -7.31 -0.25 -7.84
CA LEU A 106 -7.22 0.71 -8.93
C LEU A 106 -8.52 0.68 -9.70
N MET A 107 -9.14 1.84 -9.84
CA MET A 107 -10.39 1.98 -10.57
C MET A 107 -10.25 3.06 -11.64
N GLN A 108 -10.80 2.79 -12.82
CA GLN A 108 -11.05 3.81 -13.82
C GLN A 108 -12.52 4.19 -13.77
N ARG A 109 -12.78 5.49 -13.73
CA ARG A 109 -14.12 6.05 -13.80
C ARG A 109 -14.26 6.86 -15.08
N ARG A 110 -15.46 6.82 -15.65
CA ARG A 110 -15.93 7.77 -16.64
C ARG A 110 -16.63 8.91 -15.91
N GLU A 111 -16.08 10.10 -16.04
CA GLU A 111 -16.62 11.34 -15.48
C GLU A 111 -17.80 11.85 -16.33
N SER A 112 -18.52 12.84 -15.80
CA SER A 112 -19.65 13.47 -16.50
C SER A 112 -19.26 14.21 -17.79
N ASP A 113 -17.99 14.60 -17.93
CA ASP A 113 -17.41 15.19 -19.14
C ASP A 113 -16.85 14.13 -20.12
N GLU A 114 -17.18 12.85 -19.92
CA GLU A 114 -16.70 11.68 -20.67
C GLU A 114 -15.20 11.39 -20.51
N THR A 115 -14.47 12.14 -19.68
CA THR A 115 -13.05 11.85 -19.42
C THR A 115 -12.89 10.59 -18.57
N LEU A 116 -11.81 9.85 -18.84
CA LEU A 116 -11.46 8.65 -18.08
C LEU A 116 -10.40 8.98 -17.04
N ARG A 117 -10.71 8.78 -15.76
CA ARG A 117 -9.79 9.07 -14.65
C ARG A 117 -9.51 7.82 -13.84
N TRP A 118 -8.24 7.65 -13.49
CA TRP A 118 -7.79 6.58 -12.62
C TRP A 118 -7.71 7.06 -11.18
N HIS A 119 -8.13 6.20 -10.27
CA HIS A 119 -8.07 6.40 -8.83
C HIS A 119 -7.52 5.16 -8.14
N ALA A 120 -6.70 5.37 -7.11
CA ALA A 120 -6.17 4.33 -6.25
C ALA A 120 -6.77 4.45 -4.85
N LEU A 121 -7.22 3.34 -4.27
CA LEU A 121 -7.83 3.31 -2.94
C LEU A 121 -7.48 2.03 -2.17
N PRO A 122 -7.35 2.07 -0.84
CA PRO A 122 -7.24 0.87 -0.03
C PRO A 122 -8.57 0.10 0.07
N ILE A 123 -8.49 -1.22 0.03
CA ILE A 123 -9.60 -2.13 0.34
C ILE A 123 -9.14 -3.07 1.45
N LEU A 124 -9.94 -3.20 2.50
CA LEU A 124 -9.65 -4.07 3.65
C LEU A 124 -10.77 -5.09 3.84
N ARG A 125 -10.42 -6.36 3.97
CA ARG A 125 -11.33 -7.40 4.43
C ARG A 125 -11.30 -7.49 5.95
N THR A 126 -12.39 -7.13 6.60
CA THR A 126 -12.59 -7.33 8.05
C THR A 126 -13.28 -8.66 8.32
N SER A 127 -13.71 -8.97 9.55
CA SER A 127 -14.63 -10.09 9.79
C SER A 127 -16.07 -9.78 9.35
N GLN A 128 -16.46 -8.50 9.33
CA GLN A 128 -17.84 -8.05 9.06
C GLN A 128 -18.14 -7.75 7.59
N GLY A 129 -17.10 -7.55 6.77
CA GLY A 129 -17.23 -7.28 5.34
C GLY A 129 -16.00 -6.58 4.77
N LEU A 130 -16.14 -6.03 3.57
CA LEU A 130 -15.15 -5.16 2.96
C LEU A 130 -15.33 -3.71 3.42
N ILE A 131 -14.22 -3.05 3.68
CA ILE A 131 -14.13 -1.59 3.81
C ILE A 131 -13.39 -1.07 2.59
N VAL A 132 -13.97 -0.09 1.90
CA VAL A 132 -13.35 0.63 0.78
C VAL A 132 -13.01 2.04 1.26
N ILE A 133 -11.73 2.32 1.44
CA ILE A 133 -11.29 3.58 2.04
C ILE A 133 -11.14 4.63 0.94
N GLN A 134 -12.06 5.58 0.91
CA GLN A 134 -12.01 6.67 -0.07
C GLN A 134 -10.75 7.52 0.11
N THR A 135 -10.07 7.78 -1.00
CA THR A 135 -8.90 8.66 -1.06
C THR A 135 -9.29 9.97 -1.74
N ARG A 136 -8.66 11.08 -1.34
CA ARG A 136 -8.89 12.43 -1.90
C ARG A 136 -10.35 12.90 -1.82
N VAL A 137 -10.94 12.86 -0.63
CA VAL A 137 -12.29 13.35 -0.34
C VAL A 137 -12.24 14.73 0.33
N SER A 138 -12.21 15.81 -0.46
CA SER A 138 -12.10 17.18 0.06
C SER A 138 -13.42 17.80 0.50
N THR A 139 -14.55 17.25 0.09
CA THR A 139 -15.90 17.80 0.34
C THR A 139 -16.69 17.03 1.40
N MET A 140 -16.14 15.95 1.93
CA MET A 140 -16.81 15.06 2.88
C MET A 140 -16.53 15.48 4.33
N SER A 141 -17.57 15.56 5.16
CA SER A 141 -17.38 15.79 6.60
C SER A 141 -16.76 14.57 7.27
N PHE A 142 -16.10 14.76 8.42
CA PHE A 142 -15.51 13.66 9.17
C PHE A 142 -16.54 12.59 9.57
N GLU A 143 -17.74 13.00 10.03
CA GLU A 143 -18.79 12.05 10.40
C GLU A 143 -19.30 11.26 9.19
N LEU A 144 -19.44 11.91 8.03
CA LEU A 144 -19.81 11.20 6.81
C LEU A 144 -18.69 10.24 6.38
N TYR A 145 -17.43 10.67 6.47
CA TYR A 145 -16.28 9.81 6.16
C TYR A 145 -16.25 8.54 7.03
N ARG A 146 -16.56 8.67 8.32
CA ARG A 146 -16.67 7.51 9.23
C ARG A 146 -17.76 6.53 8.82
N LEU A 147 -18.89 7.01 8.29
CA LEU A 147 -19.95 6.12 7.80
C LEU A 147 -19.49 5.33 6.57
N TYR A 148 -18.69 5.94 5.68
CA TYR A 148 -18.08 5.26 4.53
C TYR A 148 -17.08 4.15 4.91
N LEU A 149 -16.58 4.16 6.15
CA LEU A 149 -15.70 3.11 6.67
C LEU A 149 -16.46 1.91 7.27
N THR A 150 -17.79 1.87 7.13
CA THR A 150 -18.62 0.75 7.60
C THR A 150 -18.42 -0.47 6.71
N PRO A 151 -18.06 -1.65 7.26
CA PRO A 151 -17.92 -2.88 6.50
C PRO A 151 -19.21 -3.26 5.77
N SER A 152 -19.09 -3.74 4.52
CA SER A 152 -20.23 -4.25 3.74
C SER A 152 -19.91 -5.58 3.07
N THR A 153 -20.92 -6.45 2.99
CA THR A 153 -20.94 -7.68 2.16
C THR A 153 -21.86 -7.52 0.94
N SER A 154 -22.51 -6.36 0.79
CA SER A 154 -23.38 -6.08 -0.33
C SER A 154 -22.56 -5.61 -1.52
N ILE A 155 -22.45 -6.45 -2.54
CA ILE A 155 -21.72 -6.11 -3.77
C ILE A 155 -22.32 -4.87 -4.44
N VAL A 156 -23.65 -4.73 -4.39
CA VAL A 156 -24.35 -3.54 -4.93
C VAL A 156 -23.92 -2.28 -4.18
N GLN A 157 -23.86 -2.34 -2.85
CA GLN A 157 -23.42 -1.21 -2.03
C GLN A 157 -21.96 -0.86 -2.32
N ILE A 158 -21.09 -1.88 -2.39
CA ILE A 158 -19.66 -1.68 -2.66
C ILE A 158 -19.46 -0.99 -4.01
N ILE A 159 -20.16 -1.43 -5.05
CA ILE A 159 -20.00 -0.79 -6.36
C ILE A 159 -20.63 0.60 -6.35
N ASN A 160 -21.90 0.73 -6.00
CA ASN A 160 -22.65 1.96 -6.22
C ASN A 160 -22.28 3.08 -5.24
N ASP A 161 -21.94 2.74 -4.00
CA ASP A 161 -21.71 3.74 -2.94
C ASP A 161 -20.22 4.04 -2.78
N TYR A 162 -19.33 3.11 -3.11
CA TYR A 162 -17.89 3.26 -2.89
C TYR A 162 -17.05 3.31 -4.17
N LEU A 163 -17.41 2.58 -5.23
CA LEU A 163 -16.61 2.54 -6.46
C LEU A 163 -17.19 3.41 -7.58
N GLU A 164 -18.47 3.75 -7.50
CA GLU A 164 -19.19 4.67 -8.39
C GLU A 164 -19.67 5.90 -7.62
N GLU A 165 -20.06 6.94 -8.36
CA GLU A 165 -20.78 8.10 -7.85
C GLU A 165 -21.93 8.41 -8.80
N ALA A 166 -22.90 9.24 -8.39
CA ALA A 166 -24.10 9.52 -9.19
C ALA A 166 -23.78 10.03 -10.62
N ASP A 167 -22.64 10.71 -10.80
CA ASP A 167 -22.15 11.27 -12.05
C ASP A 167 -20.88 10.57 -12.58
N ARG A 168 -20.47 9.44 -11.98
CA ARG A 168 -19.26 8.70 -12.34
C ARG A 168 -19.50 7.20 -12.40
N THR A 169 -19.26 6.61 -13.56
CA THR A 169 -19.44 5.16 -13.77
C THR A 169 -18.10 4.42 -13.72
N LEU A 170 -18.06 3.28 -13.02
CA LEU A 170 -16.89 2.43 -12.96
C LEU A 170 -16.71 1.69 -14.30
N THR A 171 -15.58 1.90 -14.96
CA THR A 171 -15.29 1.28 -16.26
C THR A 171 -14.24 0.17 -16.16
N VAL A 172 -13.30 0.28 -15.21
CA VAL A 172 -12.27 -0.73 -14.97
C VAL A 172 -12.03 -0.88 -13.47
N LEU A 173 -11.89 -2.11 -13.00
CA LEU A 173 -11.41 -2.44 -11.66
C LEU A 173 -10.19 -3.36 -11.76
N VAL A 174 -9.19 -3.08 -10.95
CA VAL A 174 -8.01 -3.92 -10.69
C VAL A 174 -7.75 -3.89 -9.19
N THR A 175 -7.28 -4.98 -8.63
CA THR A 175 -6.79 -5.01 -7.25
C THR A 175 -5.37 -5.54 -7.22
N ILE A 176 -4.50 -4.90 -6.46
CA ILE A 176 -3.16 -5.39 -6.17
C ILE A 176 -3.16 -5.84 -4.72
N GLN A 177 -3.11 -7.15 -4.49
CA GLN A 177 -3.13 -7.72 -3.16
C GLN A 177 -1.80 -7.45 -2.48
N LEU A 178 -1.87 -6.95 -1.25
CA LEU A 178 -0.76 -6.88 -0.34
C LEU A 178 -0.70 -8.21 0.41
N GLU A 179 0.25 -9.06 0.05
CA GLU A 179 0.43 -10.36 0.66
C GLU A 179 1.38 -10.27 1.87
N GLN A 180 1.75 -11.41 2.45
CA GLN A 180 2.64 -11.41 3.62
C GLN A 180 4.00 -10.82 3.27
N ALA A 181 4.69 -10.33 4.32
CA ALA A 181 6.03 -9.83 4.16
C ALA A 181 6.92 -10.93 3.58
N TYR A 182 7.55 -10.66 2.43
CA TYR A 182 8.57 -11.50 1.86
C TYR A 182 9.69 -11.62 2.90
N GLN A 183 9.91 -12.83 3.39
CA GLN A 183 11.07 -13.13 4.22
C GLN A 183 12.31 -13.18 3.31
N ASN A 184 12.93 -12.01 3.09
CA ASN A 184 14.15 -11.95 2.32
C ASN A 184 15.24 -12.75 3.04
N LEU A 185 15.73 -13.81 2.40
CA LEU A 185 16.83 -14.61 2.94
C LEU A 185 18.07 -13.75 3.24
N PHE A 186 18.28 -12.67 2.49
CA PHE A 186 19.35 -11.69 2.78
C PHE A 186 19.16 -10.98 4.13
N ASP A 187 17.92 -10.73 4.56
CA ASP A 187 17.66 -10.10 5.86
C ASP A 187 18.13 -11.00 7.01
N PHE A 188 18.15 -12.32 6.81
CA PHE A 188 18.73 -13.28 7.76
C PHE A 188 20.24 -13.45 7.59
N MET A 189 20.77 -13.29 6.38
CA MET A 189 22.17 -13.52 6.04
C MET A 189 23.09 -12.30 6.26
N VAL A 190 22.53 -11.09 6.34
CA VAL A 190 23.29 -9.83 6.41
C VAL A 190 22.98 -9.10 7.72
N SER A 191 24.02 -8.85 8.51
CA SER A 191 23.98 -7.97 9.69
C SER A 191 25.08 -6.92 9.59
N ASN A 192 24.77 -5.67 9.95
CA ASN A 192 25.78 -4.65 10.16
C ASN A 192 26.09 -4.56 11.66
N MET A 193 27.29 -5.03 12.04
CA MET A 193 27.85 -4.85 13.39
C MET A 193 27.15 -5.58 14.54
N ASN A 194 26.38 -6.66 14.31
CA ASN A 194 25.95 -7.58 15.39
C ASN A 194 25.42 -8.94 14.88
N CYS A 195 26.13 -10.04 15.18
CA CYS A 195 25.79 -11.41 14.72
C CYS A 195 24.47 -11.97 15.25
N THR A 196 23.81 -11.34 16.22
CA THR A 196 22.73 -11.98 16.99
C THR A 196 21.38 -12.01 16.27
N GLY A 197 21.19 -11.24 15.20
CA GLY A 197 20.00 -11.28 14.34
C GLY A 197 18.67 -10.82 14.97
N GLU A 198 18.49 -10.85 16.29
CA GLU A 198 17.18 -10.61 16.92
C GLU A 198 17.20 -9.38 17.85
N GLY A 199 16.14 -8.55 17.77
CA GLY A 199 15.89 -7.38 18.63
C GLY A 199 15.09 -6.23 17.98
N GLU A 200 14.38 -5.45 18.79
CA GLU A 200 13.49 -4.35 18.35
C GLU A 200 14.22 -3.17 17.65
N ASN A 201 15.55 -3.04 17.79
CA ASN A 201 16.38 -2.05 17.11
C ASN A 201 17.12 -2.67 15.90
N ARG A 202 16.33 -3.05 14.91
CA ARG A 202 16.67 -4.01 13.84
C ARG A 202 17.91 -3.64 13.01
N ARG A 203 18.93 -4.50 13.12
CA ARG A 203 19.96 -4.87 12.12
C ARG A 203 20.70 -3.73 11.39
N GLY A 204 21.11 -2.67 12.09
CA GLY A 204 22.04 -1.70 11.51
C GLY A 204 22.59 -0.69 12.51
N SER A 205 23.80 -0.19 12.23
CA SER A 205 24.39 0.96 12.95
C SER A 205 23.80 2.31 12.52
N GLY A 206 22.84 2.33 11.60
CA GLY A 206 22.34 3.53 10.91
C GLY A 206 23.32 4.14 9.90
N GLY A 207 24.51 3.55 9.73
CA GLY A 207 25.51 3.97 8.73
C GLY A 207 25.45 3.15 7.44
N TYR A 208 25.99 3.71 6.35
CA TYR A 208 26.13 2.97 5.09
C TYR A 208 27.00 1.72 5.29
N PRO A 209 26.56 0.55 4.80
CA PRO A 209 27.34 -0.67 4.91
C PRO A 209 28.64 -0.56 4.10
N THR A 210 29.74 -1.01 4.69
CA THR A 210 31.03 -1.21 4.01
C THR A 210 31.41 -2.69 4.08
N SER A 211 32.35 -3.12 3.23
CA SER A 211 32.86 -4.50 3.27
C SER A 211 33.44 -4.91 4.63
N ALA A 212 33.82 -3.93 5.47
CA ALA A 212 34.33 -4.12 6.81
C ALA A 212 33.23 -4.22 7.89
N THR A 213 32.02 -3.73 7.64
CA THR A 213 30.92 -3.71 8.63
C THR A 213 29.89 -4.80 8.40
N VAL A 214 29.78 -5.29 7.17
CA VAL A 214 28.87 -6.38 6.80
C VAL A 214 29.36 -7.69 7.42
N ASN A 215 28.48 -8.34 8.18
CA ASN A 215 28.69 -9.59 8.90
C ASN A 215 29.94 -9.59 9.77
N GLN A 216 30.22 -8.45 10.43
CA GLN A 216 31.34 -8.29 11.34
C GLN A 216 30.86 -8.19 12.79
N CYS A 217 31.51 -8.94 13.68
CA CYS A 217 31.17 -9.04 15.11
C CYS A 217 32.44 -8.93 15.96
N SER A 218 32.28 -8.76 17.28
CA SER A 218 33.40 -8.68 18.22
C SER A 218 34.35 -9.89 18.16
N GLY A 219 33.85 -11.06 17.72
CA GLY A 219 34.62 -12.28 17.54
C GLY A 219 35.09 -12.60 16.11
N GLY A 220 34.84 -11.73 15.11
CA GLY A 220 35.20 -11.97 13.70
C GLY A 220 34.02 -11.88 12.74
N ARG A 221 34.10 -12.55 11.58
CA ARG A 221 33.00 -12.56 10.58
C ARG A 221 31.93 -13.60 10.93
N CYS A 222 30.65 -13.26 10.75
CA CYS A 222 29.54 -14.21 10.88
C CYS A 222 29.76 -15.37 9.90
N ALA A 223 29.58 -16.62 10.37
CA ALA A 223 29.41 -17.74 9.45
C ALA A 223 28.09 -17.58 8.69
N LEU A 224 28.10 -17.77 7.37
CA LEU A 224 26.86 -17.91 6.61
C LEU A 224 26.15 -19.20 7.06
N PRO A 225 24.81 -19.23 7.11
CA PRO A 225 24.10 -20.48 7.35
C PRO A 225 24.53 -21.52 6.31
N ASN A 226 24.97 -22.70 6.76
CA ASN A 226 25.21 -23.83 5.86
C ASN A 226 23.85 -24.38 5.44
N TRP A 227 23.65 -24.53 4.13
CA TRP A 227 22.48 -25.18 3.52
C TRP A 227 22.72 -26.68 3.38
#